data_AF-A0A2N8BUZ9-F1
#
_entry.id   AF-A0A2N8BUZ9-F1
#
_cell.length_a   1.000
_cell.length_b   1.000
_cell.length_c   1.000
_cell.angle_alpha   90.00
_cell.angle_beta   90.00
_cell.angle_gamma   90.00
#
_symmetry.space_group_name_H-M   'P 1'
#
loop_
_entity.id
_entity.type
_entity.pdbx_description
1 polymer ?
#
loop_
_entity_poly.entity_id
_entity_poly.type
_entity_poly.pdbx_seq_one_letter_code
_entity_poly.pdbx_strand_id
1 'polypeptide(L)'
;MYASNAQWHDQLWADAEQLGHNHLDLLIDATSLDYPLLEELASLPDAPKLAKLFDNTPEVAIADFGPLLLRVDKVQKPWLKTFINAIDCNQHVLALFSPWDFDVLSEHLRGCTQAQWNQGRSEGVLRYYEPRMFVPVCETLTPAQSQAFHAPAIAWHWLDRDQQTQSLPGNYVRHTPPPATKMIVFDHPQVANLLAWTEADTYRIDRCAMPQDYGMSRKEGLIRHLFHSQLAANQKGLKEPEQRQPFIEQWLRDNSPFVIDEPPRPLI
;
A
#
# COMPACT_ATOMS: atom_id res chain seq x y z
N MET A 1 -2.82 1.90 21.89
CA MET A 1 -1.42 1.45 21.76
C MET A 1 -1.45 0.15 20.98
N TYR A 2 -0.89 0.14 19.77
CA TYR A 2 -0.92 -1.00 18.86
C TYR A 2 0.22 -1.97 19.21
N ALA A 3 -0.06 -3.04 19.95
CA ALA A 3 0.98 -3.98 20.41
C ALA A 3 1.75 -4.63 19.24
N SER A 4 1.09 -4.79 18.08
CA SER A 4 1.67 -5.25 16.82
C SER A 4 2.77 -4.31 16.29
N ASN A 5 2.61 -2.99 16.45
CA ASN A 5 3.53 -1.99 15.89
C ASN A 5 4.93 -2.09 16.49
N ALA A 6 5.03 -2.30 17.81
CA ALA A 6 6.32 -2.44 18.48
C ALA A 6 7.06 -3.72 18.05
N GLN A 7 6.33 -4.83 17.93
CA GLN A 7 6.90 -6.10 17.45
C GLN A 7 7.34 -5.97 15.99
N TRP A 8 6.52 -5.35 15.15
CA TRP A 8 6.83 -5.11 13.74
C TRP A 8 8.06 -4.22 13.57
N HIS A 9 8.17 -3.14 14.34
CA HIS A 9 9.36 -2.29 14.37
C HIS A 9 10.64 -3.11 14.67
N ASP A 10 10.60 -3.95 15.71
CA ASP A 10 11.76 -4.75 16.09
C ASP A 10 12.10 -5.80 15.01
N GLN A 11 11.07 -6.38 14.37
CA GLN A 11 11.24 -7.29 13.22
C GLN A 11 11.87 -6.59 12.02
N LEU A 12 11.41 -5.40 11.64
CA LEU A 12 11.97 -4.63 10.50
C LEU A 12 13.47 -4.40 10.67
N TRP A 13 13.91 -4.03 11.87
CA TRP A 13 15.34 -3.83 12.14
C TRP A 13 16.14 -5.13 12.14
N ALA A 14 15.56 -6.22 12.65
CA ALA A 14 16.20 -7.54 12.61
C ALA A 14 16.39 -8.02 11.16
N ASP A 15 15.37 -7.85 10.32
CA ASP A 15 15.42 -8.22 8.90
C ASP A 15 16.42 -7.34 8.13
N ALA A 16 16.44 -6.03 8.37
CA ALA A 16 17.42 -5.13 7.77
C ALA A 16 18.85 -5.52 8.15
N GLU A 17 19.10 -5.88 9.41
CA GLU A 17 20.40 -6.35 9.87
C GLU A 17 20.83 -7.66 9.22
N GLN A 18 19.91 -8.63 9.05
CA GLN A 18 20.18 -9.88 8.33
C GLN A 18 20.56 -9.65 6.87
N LEU A 19 20.01 -8.61 6.24
CA LEU A 19 20.34 -8.21 4.87
C LEU A 19 21.57 -7.30 4.78
N GLY A 20 22.19 -6.94 5.91
CA GLY A 20 23.33 -6.01 5.96
C GLY A 20 22.97 -4.56 5.65
N HIS A 21 21.69 -4.19 5.75
CA HIS A 21 21.20 -2.83 5.61
C HIS A 21 21.33 -2.06 6.92
N ASN A 22 21.74 -0.79 6.82
CA ASN A 22 21.92 0.10 7.98
C ASN A 22 20.79 1.12 8.13
N HIS A 23 19.81 1.08 7.23
CA HIS A 23 18.69 2.01 7.16
C HIS A 23 17.39 1.27 6.82
N LEU A 24 16.27 1.90 7.12
CA LEU A 24 14.93 1.52 6.67
C LEU A 24 14.39 2.65 5.78
N ASP A 25 13.76 2.30 4.67
CA ASP A 25 12.97 3.25 3.88
C ASP A 25 11.49 3.06 4.24
N LEU A 26 10.78 4.16 4.50
CA LEU A 26 9.36 4.16 4.91
C LEU A 26 8.57 5.09 4.00
N LEU A 27 7.51 4.57 3.41
CA LEU A 27 6.46 5.35 2.78
C LEU A 27 5.38 5.62 3.82
N ILE A 28 5.11 6.90 4.04
CA ILE A 28 4.11 7.39 4.97
C ILE A 28 2.96 8.02 4.17
N ASP A 29 1.75 7.48 4.29
CA ASP A 29 0.55 8.20 3.85
C ASP A 29 0.21 9.27 4.88
N ALA A 30 0.56 10.54 4.62
CA ALA A 30 0.23 11.65 5.51
C ALA A 30 -1.25 12.10 5.39
N THR A 31 -2.03 11.49 4.50
CA THR A 31 -3.46 11.80 4.35
C THR A 31 -4.18 11.46 5.64
N SER A 32 -4.82 12.46 6.27
CA SER A 32 -5.54 12.28 7.53
C SER A 32 -4.68 11.74 8.68
N LEU A 33 -3.36 11.90 8.61
CA LEU A 33 -2.45 11.51 9.69
C LEU A 33 -2.59 12.50 10.85
N ASP A 34 -3.13 12.04 11.97
CA ASP A 34 -3.23 12.81 13.22
C ASP A 34 -1.90 12.77 14.00
N TYR A 35 -0.84 13.25 13.35
CA TYR A 35 0.52 13.31 13.90
C TYR A 35 1.33 14.44 13.21
N PRO A 36 1.99 15.35 13.97
CA PRO A 36 2.72 16.50 13.41
C PRO A 36 4.09 16.09 12.86
N LEU A 37 4.11 15.17 11.88
CA LEU A 37 5.32 14.50 11.42
C LEU A 37 6.34 15.49 10.85
N LEU A 38 5.90 16.42 10.01
CA LEU A 38 6.80 17.38 9.37
C LEU A 38 7.37 18.39 10.37
N GLU A 39 6.57 18.89 11.31
CA GLU A 39 7.05 19.79 12.36
C GLU A 39 8.04 19.09 13.29
N GLU A 40 7.75 17.84 13.67
CA GLU A 40 8.64 17.05 14.52
C GLU A 40 9.98 16.79 13.82
N LEU A 41 9.96 16.30 12.58
CA LEU A 41 11.17 16.07 11.79
C LEU A 41 12.00 17.35 11.64
N ALA A 42 11.37 18.50 11.42
CA ALA A 42 12.07 19.79 11.32
C ALA A 42 12.75 20.23 12.62
N SER A 43 12.30 19.71 13.77
CA SER A 43 12.87 20.00 15.09
C SER A 43 14.00 19.06 15.50
N LEU A 44 14.20 17.94 14.80
CA LEU A 44 15.22 16.95 15.12
C LEU A 44 16.59 17.37 14.58
N PRO A 45 17.65 17.42 15.42
CA PRO A 45 19.00 17.73 14.96
C PRO A 45 19.53 16.73 13.92
N ASP A 46 19.21 15.45 14.09
CA ASP A 46 19.59 14.34 13.22
C ASP A 46 18.35 13.74 12.55
N ALA A 47 17.57 14.57 11.86
CA ALA A 47 16.34 14.14 11.21
C ALA A 47 16.60 13.07 10.12
N PRO A 48 15.72 12.06 9.99
CA PRO A 48 15.68 11.19 8.82
C PRO A 48 15.68 11.98 7.51
N LYS A 49 16.25 11.40 6.44
CA LYS A 49 16.07 12.00 5.11
C LYS A 49 14.60 11.93 4.74
N LEU A 50 14.10 12.99 4.11
CA LEU A 50 12.69 13.14 3.74
C LEU A 50 12.58 13.56 2.27
N ALA A 51 11.67 12.93 1.54
CA ALA A 51 11.20 13.40 0.24
C ALA A 51 9.66 13.37 0.20
N LYS A 52 9.04 14.46 -0.25
CA LYS A 52 7.60 14.49 -0.53
C LYS A 52 7.40 13.97 -1.94
N LEU A 53 6.67 12.86 -2.11
CA LEU A 53 6.55 12.21 -3.43
C LEU A 53 5.58 12.94 -4.37
N PHE A 54 4.88 13.98 -3.90
CA PHE A 54 4.11 14.87 -4.78
C PHE A 54 4.84 16.15 -5.22
N ASP A 55 6.06 16.42 -4.73
CA ASP A 55 6.87 17.48 -5.35
C ASP A 55 7.05 17.23 -6.86
N ASN A 56 7.06 18.27 -7.69
CA ASN A 56 7.19 18.12 -9.15
C ASN A 56 6.13 17.22 -9.82
N THR A 57 4.96 17.06 -9.18
CA THR A 57 3.78 16.39 -9.75
C THR A 57 2.61 17.38 -9.84
N PRO A 58 1.51 17.06 -10.55
CA PRO A 58 0.29 17.86 -10.52
C PRO A 58 -0.26 18.07 -9.10
N GLU A 59 -0.02 17.13 -8.18
CA GLU A 59 -0.50 17.15 -6.79
C GLU A 59 0.37 17.95 -5.81
N VAL A 60 1.33 18.76 -6.29
CA VAL A 60 2.27 19.52 -5.44
C VAL A 60 1.57 20.40 -4.37
N ALA A 61 0.36 20.89 -4.66
CA ALA A 61 -0.42 21.71 -3.73
C ALA A 61 -0.79 20.98 -2.42
N ILE A 62 -0.75 19.65 -2.41
CA ILE A 62 -1.03 18.81 -1.24
C ILE A 62 0.18 17.98 -0.81
N ALA A 63 1.39 18.34 -1.22
CA ALA A 63 2.60 17.55 -0.97
C ALA A 63 2.90 17.33 0.54
N ASP A 64 2.53 18.28 1.39
CA ASP A 64 2.71 18.18 2.85
C ASP A 64 1.77 17.16 3.50
N PHE A 65 0.64 16.88 2.84
CA PHE A 65 -0.40 15.93 3.31
C PHE A 65 -0.42 14.64 2.48
N GLY A 66 0.52 14.50 1.54
CA GLY A 66 0.61 13.37 0.61
C GLY A 66 1.56 12.26 1.07
N PRO A 67 2.01 11.40 0.13
CA PRO A 67 3.00 10.39 0.40
C PRO A 67 4.38 10.99 0.70
N LEU A 68 4.95 10.61 1.84
CA LEU A 68 6.30 10.98 2.26
C LEU A 68 7.20 9.74 2.23
N LEU A 69 8.39 9.86 1.66
CA LEU A 69 9.45 8.87 1.79
C LEU A 69 10.43 9.32 2.88
N LEU A 70 10.65 8.47 3.87
CA LEU A 70 11.65 8.66 4.91
C LEU A 70 12.74 7.60 4.79
N ARG A 71 14.01 8.00 4.98
CA ARG A 71 15.12 7.06 5.22
C ARG A 71 15.62 7.24 6.64
N VAL A 72 15.46 6.19 7.43
CA VAL A 72 15.75 6.16 8.87
C VAL A 72 16.95 5.27 9.13
N ASP A 73 18.00 5.83 9.73
CA ASP A 73 19.21 5.11 10.13
C ASP A 73 19.10 4.59 11.57
N LYS A 74 20.00 3.68 11.98
CA LYS A 74 20.03 3.08 13.32
C LYS A 74 20.03 4.12 14.46
N VAL A 75 20.62 5.30 14.25
CA VAL A 75 20.63 6.39 15.25
C VAL A 75 19.22 6.94 15.55
N GLN A 76 18.33 6.91 14.56
CA GLN A 76 16.95 7.36 14.66
C GLN A 76 15.98 6.25 15.10
N LYS A 77 16.47 5.03 15.39
CA LYS A 77 15.64 3.90 15.85
C LYS A 77 14.74 4.25 17.05
N PRO A 78 15.19 4.98 18.10
CA PRO A 78 14.31 5.37 19.19
C PRO A 78 13.17 6.29 18.76
N TRP A 79 13.46 7.25 17.86
CA TRP A 79 12.45 8.15 17.30
C TRP A 79 11.43 7.36 16.49
N LEU A 80 11.89 6.48 15.59
CA LEU A 80 11.01 5.66 14.77
C LEU A 80 10.07 4.80 15.62
N LYS A 81 10.58 4.23 16.71
CA LYS A 81 9.77 3.47 17.67
C LYS A 81 8.67 4.33 18.29
N THR A 82 8.96 5.59 18.64
CA THR A 82 7.94 6.52 19.16
C THR A 82 6.89 6.81 18.10
N PHE A 83 7.32 7.19 16.89
CA PHE A 83 6.42 7.49 15.76
C PHE A 83 5.49 6.32 15.41
N ILE A 84 6.05 5.14 15.15
CA ILE A 84 5.27 3.94 14.78
C ILE A 84 4.27 3.53 15.89
N ASN A 85 4.58 3.77 17.17
CA ASN A 85 3.65 3.47 18.26
C ASN A 85 2.53 4.51 18.42
N ALA A 86 2.66 5.69 17.82
CA ALA A 86 1.69 6.77 17.92
C ALA A 86 0.59 6.71 16.84
N ILE A 87 0.80 5.95 15.76
CA ILE A 87 -0.05 5.99 14.56
C ILE A 87 -0.61 4.60 14.19
N ASP A 88 -1.65 4.57 13.36
CA ASP A 88 -2.14 3.32 12.78
C ASP A 88 -1.27 2.91 11.57
N CYS A 89 -0.27 2.07 11.82
CA CYS A 89 0.64 1.62 10.76
C CYS A 89 -0.05 0.84 9.64
N ASN A 90 -1.21 0.21 9.89
CA ASN A 90 -1.98 -0.42 8.82
C ASN A 90 -2.54 0.60 7.81
N GLN A 91 -2.74 1.85 8.21
CA GLN A 91 -3.26 2.89 7.33
C GLN A 91 -2.16 3.79 6.76
N HIS A 92 -1.04 3.92 7.48
CA HIS A 92 -0.10 4.99 7.21
C HIS A 92 1.31 4.53 6.85
N VAL A 93 1.73 3.29 7.14
CA VAL A 93 3.16 2.92 7.01
C VAL A 93 3.35 1.69 6.15
N LEU A 94 4.07 1.88 5.04
CA LEU A 94 4.63 0.82 4.21
C LEU A 94 6.16 0.95 4.28
N ALA A 95 6.86 -0.12 4.64
CA ALA A 95 8.32 -0.14 4.68
C ALA A 95 8.88 -0.85 3.45
N LEU A 96 10.08 -0.46 3.03
CA LEU A 96 10.84 -1.17 2.02
C LEU A 96 12.33 -1.21 2.36
N PHE A 97 13.01 -2.24 1.90
CA PHE A 97 14.46 -2.32 1.91
C PHE A 97 14.96 -2.04 0.51
N SER A 98 15.60 -0.88 0.34
CA SER A 98 16.18 -0.47 -0.93
C SER A 98 17.68 -0.22 -0.79
N PRO A 99 18.50 -0.81 -1.68
CA PRO A 99 19.92 -0.46 -1.80
C PRO A 99 20.16 0.75 -2.71
N TRP A 100 19.12 1.33 -3.30
CA TRP A 100 19.28 2.50 -4.15
C TRP A 100 19.62 3.74 -3.33
N ASP A 101 20.31 4.68 -3.98
CA ASP A 101 20.47 6.02 -3.45
C ASP A 101 19.10 6.67 -3.18
N PHE A 102 19.03 7.50 -2.15
CA PHE A 102 17.77 8.06 -1.68
C PHE A 102 17.09 8.93 -2.74
N ASP A 103 17.85 9.74 -3.48
CA ASP A 103 17.27 10.66 -4.46
C ASP A 103 16.72 9.86 -5.65
N VAL A 104 17.47 8.85 -6.12
CA VAL A 104 17.06 7.93 -7.18
C VAL A 104 15.82 7.13 -6.77
N LEU A 105 15.78 6.64 -5.52
CA LEU A 105 14.62 5.95 -4.97
C LEU A 105 13.40 6.87 -4.95
N SER A 106 13.58 8.11 -4.46
CA SER A 106 12.50 9.09 -4.36
C SER A 106 11.92 9.44 -5.73
N GLU A 107 12.75 9.58 -6.76
CA GLU A 107 12.31 9.88 -8.13
C GLU A 107 11.53 8.71 -8.72
N HIS A 108 12.01 7.48 -8.54
CA HIS A 108 11.32 6.28 -9.00
C HIS A 108 9.95 6.14 -8.34
N LEU A 109 9.90 6.21 -7.01
CA LEU A 109 8.67 6.10 -6.24
C LEU A 109 7.69 7.25 -6.55
N ARG A 110 8.18 8.48 -6.73
CA ARG A 110 7.40 9.63 -7.22
C ARG A 110 6.74 9.33 -8.55
N GLY A 111 7.49 8.84 -9.54
CA GLY A 111 6.91 8.51 -10.85
C GLY A 111 5.89 7.37 -10.79
N CYS A 112 6.07 6.40 -9.89
CA CYS A 112 5.08 5.34 -9.65
C CYS A 112 3.78 5.85 -9.01
N THR A 113 3.75 7.06 -8.44
CA THR A 113 2.48 7.67 -7.97
C THR A 113 1.61 8.11 -9.14
N GLN A 114 2.16 8.22 -10.34
CA GLN A 114 1.48 8.76 -11.50
C GLN A 114 1.00 7.62 -12.40
N ALA A 115 -0.29 7.63 -12.70
CA ALA A 115 -0.93 6.64 -13.55
C ALA A 115 -1.68 7.29 -14.71
N GLN A 116 -1.64 6.63 -15.87
CA GLN A 116 -2.42 6.99 -17.05
C GLN A 116 -3.24 5.81 -17.54
N TRP A 117 -4.40 6.09 -18.11
CA TRP A 117 -5.24 5.09 -18.79
C TRP A 117 -5.99 5.75 -19.95
N ASN A 118 -6.85 4.99 -20.63
CA ASN A 118 -7.59 5.47 -21.81
C ASN A 118 -6.67 6.08 -22.88
N GLN A 119 -5.53 5.42 -23.17
CA GLN A 119 -4.52 5.89 -24.12
C GLN A 119 -3.96 7.29 -23.75
N GLY A 120 -3.78 7.56 -22.45
CA GLY A 120 -3.23 8.82 -21.95
C GLY A 120 -4.23 9.97 -21.88
N ARG A 121 -5.53 9.72 -22.13
CA ARG A 121 -6.58 10.74 -22.00
C ARG A 121 -7.08 10.92 -20.56
N SER A 122 -6.67 10.03 -19.67
CA SER A 122 -7.05 10.05 -18.27
C SER A 122 -5.81 9.78 -17.43
N GLU A 123 -5.66 10.54 -16.36
CA GLU A 123 -4.53 10.48 -15.45
C GLU A 123 -5.00 10.62 -13.99
N GLY A 124 -4.17 10.17 -13.06
CA GLY A 124 -4.44 10.29 -11.63
C GLY A 124 -3.38 9.62 -10.76
N VAL A 125 -3.61 9.71 -9.45
CA VAL A 125 -2.69 9.19 -8.44
C VAL A 125 -2.92 7.70 -8.19
N LEU A 126 -1.86 6.91 -8.33
CA LEU A 126 -1.79 5.53 -7.86
C LEU A 126 -1.33 5.51 -6.39
N ARG A 127 -2.28 5.25 -5.48
CA ARG A 127 -2.06 5.27 -4.02
C ARG A 127 -1.40 4.00 -3.49
N TYR A 128 -0.34 3.51 -4.12
CA TYR A 128 0.36 2.28 -3.69
C TYR A 128 1.05 2.42 -2.31
N TYR A 129 1.31 3.66 -1.89
CA TYR A 129 1.91 4.01 -0.60
C TYR A 129 0.95 3.83 0.58
N GLU A 130 -0.34 3.71 0.31
CA GLU A 130 -1.34 3.39 1.31
C GLU A 130 -1.31 1.86 1.53
N PRO A 131 -1.07 1.35 2.76
CA PRO A 131 -0.77 -0.08 2.95
C PRO A 131 -1.92 -1.02 2.58
N ARG A 132 -3.17 -0.57 2.70
CA ARG A 132 -4.37 -1.35 2.34
C ARG A 132 -4.58 -1.45 0.83
N MET A 133 -4.01 -0.53 0.05
CA MET A 133 -4.00 -0.52 -1.41
C MET A 133 -2.72 -1.11 -2.03
N PHE A 134 -1.64 -1.28 -1.25
CA PHE A 134 -0.38 -1.81 -1.75
C PHE A 134 -0.54 -3.16 -2.47
N VAL A 135 -1.15 -4.16 -1.82
CA VAL A 135 -1.39 -5.48 -2.41
C VAL A 135 -2.34 -5.42 -3.63
N PRO A 136 -3.51 -4.76 -3.56
CA PRO A 136 -4.35 -4.52 -4.73
C PRO A 136 -3.63 -3.95 -5.95
N VAL A 137 -2.73 -2.98 -5.73
CA VAL A 137 -1.89 -2.42 -6.80
C VAL A 137 -0.97 -3.50 -7.37
N CYS A 138 -0.21 -4.20 -6.51
CA CYS A 138 0.74 -5.23 -6.94
C CYS A 138 0.06 -6.35 -7.74
N GLU A 139 -1.10 -6.83 -7.29
CA GLU A 139 -1.88 -7.88 -7.96
C GLU A 139 -2.47 -7.42 -9.31
N THR A 140 -2.60 -6.11 -9.52
CA THR A 140 -3.12 -5.53 -10.76
C THR A 140 -2.04 -5.36 -11.84
N LEU A 141 -0.77 -5.22 -11.46
CA LEU A 141 0.32 -4.97 -12.41
C LEU A 141 0.53 -6.17 -13.35
N THR A 142 0.75 -5.89 -14.63
CA THR A 142 1.32 -6.88 -15.56
C THR A 142 2.73 -7.28 -15.10
N PRO A 143 3.27 -8.44 -15.52
CA PRO A 143 4.63 -8.84 -15.16
C PRO A 143 5.70 -7.78 -15.49
N ALA A 144 5.57 -7.08 -16.62
CA ALA A 144 6.51 -6.02 -17.00
C ALA A 144 6.40 -4.77 -16.10
N GLN A 145 5.18 -4.36 -15.76
CA GLN A 145 4.97 -3.25 -14.82
C GLN A 145 5.45 -3.63 -13.41
N SER A 146 5.17 -4.85 -12.95
CA SER A 146 5.60 -5.38 -11.65
C SER A 146 7.13 -5.42 -11.56
N GLN A 147 7.81 -5.92 -12.60
CA GLN A 147 9.26 -5.90 -12.68
C GLN A 147 9.83 -4.48 -12.51
N ALA A 148 9.24 -3.49 -13.18
CA ALA A 148 9.68 -2.10 -13.09
C ALA A 148 9.36 -1.47 -11.73
N PHE A 149 8.12 -1.64 -11.24
CA PHE A 149 7.64 -1.06 -9.98
C PHE A 149 8.48 -1.55 -8.79
N HIS A 150 8.75 -2.86 -8.72
CA HIS A 150 9.50 -3.47 -7.62
C HIS A 150 11.03 -3.47 -7.81
N ALA A 151 11.56 -2.95 -8.91
CA ALA A 151 13.00 -2.86 -9.18
C ALA A 151 13.85 -2.23 -8.05
N PRO A 152 13.40 -1.19 -7.31
CA PRO A 152 14.21 -0.61 -6.23
C PRO A 152 14.24 -1.42 -4.95
N ALA A 153 13.35 -2.40 -4.78
CA ALA A 153 13.14 -3.06 -3.50
C ALA A 153 13.76 -4.47 -3.48
N ILE A 154 14.40 -4.80 -2.36
CA ILE A 154 14.71 -6.19 -1.98
C ILE A 154 13.44 -6.84 -1.41
N ALA A 155 12.75 -6.10 -0.54
CA ALA A 155 11.48 -6.52 0.04
C ALA A 155 10.65 -5.30 0.46
N TRP A 156 9.34 -5.49 0.47
CA TRP A 156 8.34 -4.60 1.02
C TRP A 156 7.76 -5.22 2.27
N HIS A 157 7.36 -4.40 3.24
CA HIS A 157 6.83 -4.84 4.52
C HIS A 157 5.71 -3.92 4.99
N TRP A 158 4.62 -4.48 5.51
CA TRP A 158 3.50 -3.71 6.05
C TRP A 158 2.76 -4.48 7.14
N LEU A 159 1.84 -3.81 7.81
CA LEU A 159 0.81 -4.45 8.63
C LEU A 159 -0.49 -4.52 7.83
N ASP A 160 -1.08 -5.70 7.69
CA ASP A 160 -2.38 -5.86 7.02
C ASP A 160 -3.56 -5.43 7.91
N ARG A 161 -4.79 -5.49 7.38
CA ARG A 161 -6.00 -5.03 8.10
C ARG A 161 -6.23 -5.78 9.41
N ASP A 162 -5.65 -6.97 9.57
CA ASP A 162 -5.68 -7.80 10.76
C ASP A 162 -4.46 -7.58 11.67
N GLN A 163 -3.66 -6.55 11.40
CA GLN A 163 -2.46 -6.16 12.15
C GLN A 163 -1.36 -7.24 12.13
N GLN A 164 -1.37 -8.10 11.11
CA GLN A 164 -0.32 -9.09 10.90
C GLN A 164 0.79 -8.51 10.04
N THR A 165 2.03 -8.84 10.39
CA THR A 165 3.19 -8.50 9.57
C THR A 165 3.16 -9.27 8.27
N GLN A 166 3.25 -8.55 7.17
CA GLN A 166 3.33 -9.09 5.83
C GLN A 166 4.63 -8.63 5.16
N SER A 167 5.08 -9.41 4.18
CA SER A 167 6.17 -9.04 3.30
C SER A 167 5.95 -9.50 1.87
N LEU A 168 6.54 -8.77 0.93
CA LEU A 168 6.54 -9.09 -0.50
C LEU A 168 7.95 -8.88 -1.04
N PRO A 169 8.60 -9.93 -1.62
CA PRO A 169 9.88 -9.75 -2.30
C PRO A 169 9.78 -8.69 -3.39
N GLY A 170 10.81 -7.85 -3.48
CA GLY A 170 10.97 -6.96 -4.62
C GLY A 170 11.78 -7.61 -5.73
N ASN A 171 12.12 -6.81 -6.75
CA ASN A 171 12.79 -7.27 -7.98
C ASN A 171 14.19 -6.66 -8.12
N TYR A 172 14.82 -6.27 -7.01
CA TYR A 172 16.16 -5.70 -7.04
C TYR A 172 17.21 -6.65 -7.62
N VAL A 173 17.99 -6.13 -8.57
CA VAL A 173 19.13 -6.81 -9.17
C VAL A 173 20.38 -5.93 -9.05
N ARG A 174 21.40 -6.43 -8.32
CA ARG A 174 22.59 -5.67 -7.91
C ARG A 174 23.37 -4.96 -9.02
N HIS A 175 23.41 -5.56 -10.20
CA HIS A 175 24.23 -5.07 -11.32
C HIS A 175 23.42 -4.50 -12.47
N THR A 176 22.11 -4.30 -12.25
CA THR A 176 21.24 -3.66 -13.22
C THR A 176 21.14 -2.18 -12.87
N PRO A 177 21.39 -1.26 -13.83
CA PRO A 177 21.18 0.15 -13.57
C PRO A 177 19.71 0.39 -13.20
N PRO A 178 19.42 1.37 -12.34
CA PRO A 178 18.05 1.78 -12.07
C PRO A 178 17.31 2.01 -13.40
N PRO A 179 16.17 1.35 -13.65
CA PRO A 179 15.36 1.65 -14.81
C PRO A 179 14.97 3.13 -14.80
N ALA A 180 14.83 3.71 -15.99
CA ALA A 180 14.25 5.04 -16.09
C ALA A 180 12.85 5.03 -15.48
N THR A 181 12.57 5.99 -14.61
CA THR A 181 11.25 6.19 -14.03
C THR A 181 10.23 6.36 -15.16
N LYS A 182 9.20 5.50 -15.16
CA LYS A 182 8.10 5.58 -16.11
C LYS A 182 6.79 5.60 -15.35
N MET A 183 5.92 6.52 -15.77
CA MET A 183 4.53 6.52 -15.39
C MET A 183 3.89 5.17 -15.73
N ILE A 184 3.02 4.69 -14.84
CA ILE A 184 2.33 3.41 -15.04
C ILE A 184 1.13 3.62 -15.95
N VAL A 185 1.09 2.91 -17.07
CA VAL A 185 -0.03 2.96 -18.02
C VAL A 185 -0.93 1.74 -17.82
N PHE A 186 -2.14 1.96 -17.33
CA PHE A 186 -3.13 0.91 -17.10
C PHE A 186 -4.06 0.71 -18.30
N ASP A 187 -4.42 -0.54 -18.54
CA ASP A 187 -5.51 -0.90 -19.44
C ASP A 187 -6.88 -0.90 -18.74
N HIS A 188 -7.95 -1.13 -19.50
CA HIS A 188 -9.31 -1.12 -18.96
C HIS A 188 -9.54 -2.18 -17.85
N PRO A 189 -9.13 -3.46 -18.03
CA PRO A 189 -9.19 -4.44 -16.95
C PRO A 189 -8.48 -4.02 -15.66
N GLN A 190 -7.28 -3.46 -15.76
CA GLN A 190 -6.51 -3.01 -14.60
C GLN A 190 -7.22 -1.88 -13.86
N VAL A 191 -7.74 -0.89 -14.58
CA VAL A 191 -8.54 0.20 -13.98
C VAL A 191 -9.80 -0.36 -13.32
N ALA A 192 -10.50 -1.29 -13.96
CA ALA A 192 -11.70 -1.91 -13.40
C ALA A 192 -11.42 -2.68 -12.11
N ASN A 193 -10.27 -3.37 -12.03
CA ASN A 193 -9.84 -4.06 -10.81
C ASN A 193 -9.58 -3.08 -9.66
N LEU A 194 -8.83 -2.00 -9.91
CA LEU A 194 -8.56 -1.00 -8.87
C LEU A 194 -9.83 -0.30 -8.40
N LEU A 195 -10.77 0.00 -9.30
CA LEU A 195 -12.07 0.55 -8.95
C LEU A 195 -12.90 -0.42 -8.10
N ALA A 196 -12.90 -1.71 -8.42
CA ALA A 196 -13.60 -2.72 -7.62
C ALA A 196 -13.04 -2.84 -6.19
N TRP A 197 -11.73 -2.63 -5.99
CA TRP A 197 -11.14 -2.54 -4.66
C TRP A 197 -11.61 -1.31 -3.88
N THR A 198 -11.69 -0.16 -4.53
CA THR A 198 -12.25 1.07 -3.94
C THR A 198 -13.72 0.85 -3.55
N GLU A 199 -14.54 0.29 -4.44
CA GLU A 199 -15.95 -0.02 -4.16
C GLU A 199 -16.11 -1.02 -3.02
N ALA A 200 -15.22 -2.00 -2.90
CA ALA A 200 -15.21 -2.96 -1.80
C ALA A 200 -14.92 -2.27 -0.46
N ASP A 201 -13.96 -1.35 -0.40
CA ASP A 201 -13.66 -0.63 0.83
C ASP A 201 -14.76 0.39 1.18
N THR A 202 -15.34 1.07 0.18
CA THR A 202 -16.54 1.91 0.37
C THR A 202 -17.70 1.11 0.94
N TYR A 203 -18.01 -0.06 0.37
CA TYR A 203 -19.05 -0.94 0.92
C TYR A 203 -18.78 -1.30 2.37
N ARG A 204 -17.53 -1.67 2.70
CA ARG A 204 -17.13 -2.03 4.06
C ARG A 204 -17.34 -0.87 5.04
N ILE A 205 -16.95 0.34 4.65
CA ILE A 205 -17.07 1.55 5.48
C ILE A 205 -18.55 1.92 5.65
N ASP A 206 -19.29 2.07 4.56
CA ASP A 206 -20.68 2.56 4.57
C ASP A 206 -21.63 1.62 5.31
N ARG A 207 -21.37 0.31 5.25
CA ARG A 207 -22.18 -0.72 5.92
C ARG A 207 -21.62 -1.14 7.27
N CYS A 208 -20.49 -0.58 7.70
CA CYS A 208 -19.74 -1.07 8.86
C CYS A 208 -19.54 -2.61 8.82
N ALA A 209 -19.28 -3.15 7.62
CA ALA A 209 -19.25 -4.59 7.40
C ALA A 209 -18.10 -5.24 8.17
N MET A 210 -18.42 -6.27 8.94
CA MET A 210 -17.44 -7.00 9.74
C MET A 210 -17.33 -8.46 9.26
N PRO A 211 -16.17 -9.12 9.44
CA PRO A 211 -15.98 -10.50 8.98
C PRO A 211 -17.06 -11.46 9.48
N GLN A 212 -17.48 -11.32 10.73
CA GLN A 212 -18.50 -12.18 11.35
C GLN A 212 -19.88 -12.08 10.68
N ASP A 213 -20.20 -10.96 10.04
CA ASP A 213 -21.49 -10.78 9.34
C ASP A 213 -21.62 -11.73 8.14
N TYR A 214 -20.48 -12.24 7.66
CA TYR A 214 -20.37 -13.12 6.49
C TYR A 214 -19.74 -14.48 6.83
N GLY A 215 -19.62 -14.82 8.12
CA GLY A 215 -19.04 -16.10 8.56
C GLY A 215 -17.52 -16.20 8.41
N MET A 216 -16.82 -15.06 8.37
CA MET A 216 -15.36 -14.98 8.26
C MET A 216 -14.69 -14.59 9.58
N SER A 217 -13.38 -14.82 9.67
CA SER A 217 -12.58 -14.50 10.85
C SER A 217 -11.65 -13.31 10.68
N ARG A 218 -11.28 -12.96 9.45
CA ARG A 218 -10.29 -11.92 9.14
C ARG A 218 -10.86 -10.79 8.29
N LYS A 219 -10.37 -9.57 8.53
CA LYS A 219 -10.69 -8.37 7.73
C LYS A 219 -10.09 -8.47 6.32
N GLU A 220 -8.91 -9.07 6.17
CA GLU A 220 -8.31 -9.35 4.86
C GLU A 220 -9.16 -10.33 4.03
N GLY A 221 -9.74 -11.35 4.68
CA GLY A 221 -10.67 -12.28 4.02
C GLY A 221 -11.93 -11.57 3.52
N LEU A 222 -12.53 -10.73 4.38
CA LEU A 222 -13.72 -9.94 4.04
C LEU A 222 -13.47 -9.02 2.84
N ILE A 223 -12.40 -8.22 2.84
CA ILE A 223 -12.17 -7.26 1.76
C ILE A 223 -11.95 -7.96 0.40
N ARG A 224 -11.33 -9.15 0.39
CA ARG A 224 -11.18 -9.96 -0.82
C ARG A 224 -12.51 -10.47 -1.35
N HIS A 225 -13.42 -10.91 -0.49
CA HIS A 225 -14.76 -11.32 -0.93
C HIS A 225 -15.59 -10.14 -1.41
N LEU A 226 -15.51 -9.00 -0.73
CA LEU A 226 -16.13 -7.77 -1.22
C LEU A 226 -15.61 -7.41 -2.60
N PHE A 227 -14.30 -7.40 -2.82
CA PHE A 227 -13.69 -7.16 -4.12
C PHE A 227 -14.22 -8.11 -5.21
N HIS A 228 -14.22 -9.43 -4.95
CA HIS A 228 -14.74 -10.41 -5.92
C HIS A 228 -16.24 -10.22 -6.19
N SER A 229 -17.03 -9.82 -5.20
CA SER A 229 -18.45 -9.50 -5.38
C SER A 229 -18.66 -8.29 -6.31
N GLN A 230 -17.82 -7.25 -6.19
CA GLN A 230 -17.85 -6.08 -7.08
C GLN A 230 -17.47 -6.47 -8.51
N LEU A 231 -16.43 -7.29 -8.68
CA LEU A 231 -16.07 -7.82 -10.00
C LEU A 231 -17.19 -8.65 -10.63
N ALA A 232 -17.84 -9.53 -9.86
CA ALA A 232 -18.96 -10.33 -10.34
C ALA A 232 -20.15 -9.44 -10.75
N ALA A 233 -20.40 -8.35 -10.02
CA ALA A 233 -21.44 -7.38 -10.37
C ALA A 233 -21.09 -6.61 -11.65
N ASN A 234 -19.81 -6.23 -11.82
CA ASN A 234 -19.30 -5.57 -13.02
C ASN A 234 -19.40 -6.47 -14.26
N GLN A 235 -19.10 -7.76 -14.13
CA GLN A 235 -19.26 -8.74 -15.21
C GLN A 235 -20.72 -8.90 -15.66
N LYS A 236 -21.68 -8.74 -14.74
CA LYS A 236 -23.12 -8.72 -15.06
C LYS A 236 -23.62 -7.37 -15.59
N GLY A 237 -22.77 -6.35 -15.65
CA GLY A 237 -23.14 -5.00 -16.09
C GLY A 237 -24.08 -4.27 -15.12
N LEU A 238 -24.12 -4.67 -13.85
CA LEU A 238 -24.99 -4.07 -12.83
C LEU A 238 -24.43 -2.72 -12.37
N LYS A 239 -25.11 -1.63 -12.75
CA LYS A 239 -24.71 -0.25 -12.40
C LYS A 239 -25.58 0.36 -11.32
N GLU A 240 -26.89 0.17 -11.42
CA GLU A 240 -27.86 0.82 -10.54
C GLU A 240 -27.87 0.18 -9.14
N PRO A 241 -27.88 0.98 -8.04
CA PRO A 241 -27.84 0.46 -6.68
C PRO A 241 -28.93 -0.55 -6.34
N GLU A 242 -30.14 -0.36 -6.89
CA GLU A 242 -31.31 -1.21 -6.62
C GLU A 242 -31.12 -2.64 -7.11
N GLN A 243 -30.26 -2.84 -8.12
CA GLN A 243 -29.92 -4.15 -8.66
C GLN A 243 -28.57 -4.64 -8.15
N ARG A 244 -27.61 -3.72 -8.00
CA ARG A 244 -26.23 -4.04 -7.61
C ARG A 244 -26.14 -4.49 -6.16
N GLN A 245 -26.79 -3.79 -5.23
CA GLN A 245 -26.67 -4.11 -3.80
C GLN A 245 -27.27 -5.47 -3.44
N PRO A 246 -28.50 -5.82 -3.86
CA PRO A 246 -29.03 -7.16 -3.59
C PRO A 246 -28.18 -8.27 -4.21
N PHE A 247 -27.60 -8.02 -5.39
CA PHE A 247 -26.70 -8.97 -6.02
C PHE A 247 -25.42 -9.19 -5.20
N ILE A 248 -24.77 -8.12 -4.72
CA ILE A 248 -23.57 -8.20 -3.88
C ILE A 248 -23.88 -8.97 -2.59
N GLU A 249 -24.97 -8.61 -1.90
CA GLU A 249 -25.37 -9.27 -0.66
C GLU A 249 -25.63 -10.77 -0.88
N GLN A 250 -26.30 -11.13 -1.98
CA GLN A 250 -26.54 -12.52 -2.34
C GLN A 250 -25.23 -13.24 -2.70
N TRP A 251 -24.36 -12.61 -3.49
CA TRP A 251 -23.06 -13.17 -3.84
C TRP A 251 -22.23 -13.47 -2.59
N LEU A 252 -22.19 -12.54 -1.64
CA LEU A 252 -21.47 -12.73 -0.38
C LEU A 252 -22.05 -13.90 0.41
N ARG A 253 -23.38 -14.03 0.53
CA ARG A 253 -24.02 -15.17 1.20
C ARG A 253 -23.69 -16.51 0.54
N ASP A 254 -23.60 -16.53 -0.79
CA ASP A 254 -23.35 -17.77 -1.54
C ASP A 254 -21.88 -18.18 -1.56
N ASN A 255 -20.96 -17.20 -1.46
CA ASN A 255 -19.52 -17.44 -1.66
C ASN A 255 -18.67 -17.26 -0.40
N SER A 256 -19.22 -16.74 0.70
CA SER A 256 -18.52 -16.52 1.97
C SER A 256 -18.72 -17.55 3.10
N PRO A 257 -19.66 -18.53 3.06
CA PRO A 257 -19.85 -19.40 4.20
C PRO A 257 -18.70 -20.40 4.37
N PHE A 258 -18.11 -20.40 5.57
CA PHE A 258 -17.13 -21.40 6.08
C PHE A 258 -15.84 -21.59 5.27
N VAL A 259 -15.26 -20.52 4.74
CA VAL A 259 -13.84 -20.57 4.37
C VAL A 259 -13.04 -20.34 5.65
N ILE A 260 -12.37 -21.39 6.16
CA ILE A 260 -11.23 -21.18 7.06
C ILE A 260 -10.21 -20.44 6.22
N ASP A 261 -10.06 -19.16 6.54
CA ASP A 261 -9.11 -18.22 5.99
C ASP A 261 -7.73 -18.88 5.72
N GLU A 262 -7.50 -19.38 4.50
CA GLU A 262 -6.16 -19.81 4.08
C GLU A 262 -5.26 -18.57 4.06
N PRO A 263 -4.00 -18.66 4.53
CA PRO A 263 -3.07 -17.56 4.37
C PRO A 263 -2.97 -17.20 2.88
N PRO A 264 -2.77 -15.91 2.53
CA PRO A 264 -2.58 -15.51 1.15
C PRO A 264 -1.48 -16.38 0.53
N ARG A 265 -1.74 -16.93 -0.65
CA ARG A 265 -0.71 -17.71 -1.37
C ARG A 265 0.49 -16.80 -1.57
N PRO A 266 1.72 -17.29 -1.34
CA PRO A 266 2.91 -16.52 -1.65
C PRO A 266 2.83 -16.06 -3.10
N LEU A 267 2.97 -14.75 -3.31
CA LEU A 267 3.09 -14.17 -4.63
C LEU A 267 4.38 -14.73 -5.24
N ILE A 268 4.24 -15.56 -6.29
CA ILE A 268 5.35 -16.17 -7.04
C ILE A 268 5.83 -15.17 -8.09
#